data_AF-A0A166J5N7-F1
#
_entry.id   AF-A0A166J5N7-F1
#
_cell.length_a   1.000
_cell.length_b   1.000
_cell.length_c   1.000
_cell.angle_alpha   90.00
_cell.angle_beta   90.00
_cell.angle_gamma   90.00
#
_symmetry.space_group_name_H-M   'P 1'
#
loop_
_entity.id
_entity.type
_entity.pdbx_description
1 polymer ?
#
loop_
_entity_poly.entity_id
_entity_poly.type
_entity_poly.pdbx_seq_one_letter_code
_entity_poly.pdbx_strand_id
1 'polypeptide(L)'
;MSAGQVSGVMADYIAVTNLEHVACGIYLWEWATSLSYELDFFTGKRPWRLTLWPYLICRYCVLGTVVNLLFVLDAQTSLNCVVWVKFEILLPYMGVLMASFLIVVRVTAIWNRHPAVLALSAASIAAQLALLIYSVTVAAAVRGPDGQGCVLLNSVEASLPALAATFAIDALLLVLMLVGLLTRKDTCGFGFWTFLWKQNLVWLALATAAELPTVTLLSLDLNDAIHQLFQTPEVIIL
;
A
#
# COMPACT_ATOMS: atom_id res chain seq x y z
N MET A 1 -9.25 -0.52 33.35
CA MET A 1 -8.13 -1.30 32.77
C MET A 1 -7.02 -1.35 33.80
N SER A 2 -6.50 -2.54 34.15
CA SER A 2 -5.53 -2.68 35.24
C SER A 2 -4.13 -2.24 34.80
N ALA A 3 -3.33 -1.70 35.72
CA ALA A 3 -1.97 -1.24 35.45
C ALA A 3 -1.06 -2.32 34.85
N GLY A 4 -1.31 -3.60 35.15
CA GLY A 4 -0.56 -4.74 34.59
C GLY A 4 -0.89 -5.04 33.12
N GLN A 5 -2.09 -4.68 32.66
CA GLN A 5 -2.49 -4.84 31.26
C GLN A 5 -1.86 -3.75 30.37
N VAL A 6 -1.65 -2.55 30.92
CA VAL A 6 -0.94 -1.45 30.25
C VAL A 6 0.55 -1.75 30.10
N SER A 7 1.17 -2.44 31.07
CA SER A 7 2.59 -2.82 30.99
C SER A 7 2.87 -3.85 29.90
N GLY A 8 1.98 -4.82 29.71
CA GLY A 8 2.07 -5.80 28.62
C GLY A 8 1.97 -5.14 27.25
N VAL A 9 0.97 -4.27 27.06
CA VAL A 9 0.77 -3.54 25.79
C VAL A 9 1.96 -2.63 25.45
N MET A 10 2.59 -1.98 26.44
CA MET A 10 3.79 -1.16 26.20
C MET A 10 5.02 -2.00 25.83
N ALA A 11 5.18 -3.18 26.44
CA ALA A 11 6.28 -4.09 26.08
C ALA A 11 6.11 -4.64 24.66
N ASP A 12 4.87 -5.00 24.29
CA ASP A 12 4.52 -5.43 22.94
C ASP A 12 4.76 -4.30 21.92
N TYR A 13 4.41 -3.06 22.27
CA TYR A 13 4.67 -1.88 21.43
C TYR A 13 6.15 -1.70 21.13
N ILE A 14 7.01 -1.76 22.16
CA ILE A 14 8.46 -1.63 22.00
C ILE A 14 9.04 -2.77 21.15
N ALA A 15 8.55 -4.00 21.34
CA ALA A 15 8.97 -5.14 20.53
C ALA A 15 8.60 -4.96 19.05
N VAL A 16 7.38 -4.48 18.77
CA VAL A 16 6.90 -4.15 17.42
C VAL A 16 7.76 -3.06 16.78
N THR A 17 8.01 -1.95 17.48
CA THR A 17 8.83 -0.85 16.96
C THR A 17 10.26 -1.30 16.66
N ASN A 18 10.86 -2.17 17.48
CA ASN A 18 12.20 -2.69 17.22
C ASN A 18 12.25 -3.60 15.99
N LEU A 19 11.23 -4.46 15.82
CA LEU A 19 11.07 -5.30 14.62
C LEU A 19 10.89 -4.46 13.36
N GLU A 20 10.10 -3.40 13.45
CA GLU A 20 9.85 -2.44 12.38
C GLU A 20 11.14 -1.76 11.93
N HIS A 21 12.01 -1.31 12.84
CA HIS A 21 13.34 -0.77 12.49
C HIS A 21 14.21 -1.76 11.72
N VAL A 22 14.25 -3.02 12.15
CA VAL A 22 15.03 -4.07 11.47
C VAL A 22 14.47 -4.31 10.07
N ALA A 23 13.14 -4.39 9.94
CA ALA A 23 12.48 -4.56 8.65
C ALA A 23 12.73 -3.37 7.71
N CYS A 24 12.64 -2.14 8.23
CA CYS A 24 12.98 -0.92 7.48
C CYS A 24 14.43 -0.93 6.99
N GLY A 25 15.38 -1.35 7.83
CA GLY A 25 16.79 -1.48 7.46
C GLY A 25 17.02 -2.50 6.34
N ILE A 26 16.36 -3.66 6.42
CA ILE A 26 16.41 -4.69 5.37
C ILE A 26 15.79 -4.16 4.06
N TYR A 27 14.65 -3.49 4.15
CA TYR A 27 13.99 -2.89 2.97
C TYR A 27 14.87 -1.83 2.31
N LEU A 28 15.51 -0.95 3.09
CA LEU A 28 16.44 0.06 2.57
C LEU A 28 17.65 -0.59 1.88
N TRP A 29 18.15 -1.70 2.43
CA TRP A 29 19.24 -2.46 1.82
C TRP A 29 18.84 -3.09 0.48
N GLU A 30 17.70 -3.79 0.44
CA GLU A 30 17.11 -4.34 -0.81
C GLU A 30 16.85 -3.23 -1.84
N TRP A 31 16.34 -2.09 -1.39
CA TRP A 31 16.09 -0.94 -2.25
C TRP A 31 17.39 -0.36 -2.84
N ALA A 32 18.43 -0.19 -2.03
CA ALA A 32 19.72 0.36 -2.46
C ALA A 32 20.43 -0.56 -3.46
N THR A 33 20.39 -1.88 -3.23
CA THR A 33 21.01 -2.87 -4.14
C THR A 33 20.29 -2.93 -5.49
N SER A 34 18.97 -2.80 -5.52
CA SER A 34 18.16 -2.81 -6.74
C SER A 34 18.12 -1.45 -7.47
N LEU A 35 18.67 -0.37 -6.89
CA LEU A 35 18.83 0.93 -7.54
C LEU A 35 19.73 0.86 -8.79
N SER A 36 20.72 -0.05 -8.77
CA SER A 36 21.62 -0.30 -9.90
C SER A 36 20.87 -0.66 -11.19
N TYR A 37 19.79 -1.43 -11.06
CA TYR A 37 18.93 -1.83 -12.17
C TYR A 37 18.10 -0.67 -12.75
N GLU A 38 17.71 0.29 -11.90
CA GLU A 38 16.94 1.47 -12.31
C GLU A 38 17.82 2.53 -12.98
N LEU A 39 19.04 2.70 -12.48
CA LEU A 39 20.06 3.53 -13.13
C LEU A 39 20.39 3.02 -14.54
N ASP A 40 20.33 1.71 -14.77
CA ASP A 40 20.46 1.11 -16.11
C ASP A 40 19.30 1.49 -17.06
N PHE A 41 18.10 1.79 -16.55
CA PHE A 41 16.99 2.34 -17.34
C PHE A 41 17.17 3.82 -17.63
N PHE A 42 17.64 4.61 -16.66
CA PHE A 42 17.92 6.03 -16.84
C PHE A 42 19.11 6.29 -17.77
N THR A 43 20.11 5.40 -17.76
CA THR A 43 21.25 5.44 -18.69
C THR A 43 20.92 4.94 -20.10
N GLY A 44 19.65 4.61 -20.38
CA GLY A 44 19.17 4.34 -21.74
C GLY A 44 19.51 2.96 -22.29
N LYS A 45 19.97 2.01 -21.46
CA LYS A 45 20.29 0.64 -21.90
C LYS A 45 19.06 -0.20 -22.25
N ARG A 46 17.85 0.25 -21.89
CA ARG A 46 16.58 -0.48 -22.10
C ARG A 46 15.46 0.46 -22.61
N PRO A 47 14.51 -0.06 -23.41
CA PRO A 47 13.42 0.74 -23.96
C PRO A 47 12.47 1.21 -22.85
N TRP A 48 12.16 2.51 -22.87
CA TRP A 48 11.21 3.13 -21.96
C TRP A 48 9.79 2.61 -22.18
N ARG A 49 9.18 2.08 -21.13
CA ARG A 49 7.78 1.63 -21.12
C ARG A 49 6.96 2.56 -20.24
N LEU A 50 5.77 2.94 -20.69
CA LEU A 50 4.89 3.85 -19.94
C LEU A 50 4.45 3.28 -18.58
N THR A 51 4.48 1.95 -18.41
CA THR A 51 4.26 1.25 -17.13
C THR A 51 5.41 1.42 -16.13
N LEU A 52 6.58 1.92 -16.55
CA LEU A 52 7.74 2.09 -15.67
C LEU A 52 7.56 3.29 -14.72
N TRP A 53 6.89 4.36 -15.15
CA TRP A 53 6.57 5.51 -14.31
C TRP A 53 5.76 5.17 -13.06
N PRO A 54 4.56 4.56 -13.18
CA PRO A 54 3.76 4.21 -12.00
C PRO A 54 4.47 3.19 -11.11
N TYR A 55 5.28 2.29 -11.67
CA TYR A 55 6.13 1.39 -10.89
C TYR A 55 7.18 2.14 -10.06
N LEU A 56 7.91 3.09 -10.67
CA LEU A 56 8.88 3.91 -9.94
C LEU A 56 8.17 4.73 -8.86
N ILE A 57 7.06 5.40 -9.19
CA ILE A 57 6.33 6.22 -8.22
C ILE A 57 5.88 5.36 -7.03
N CYS A 58 5.29 4.17 -7.27
CA CYS A 58 4.93 3.24 -6.21
C CYS A 58 6.12 2.96 -5.28
N ARG A 59 7.25 2.57 -5.87
CA ARG A 59 8.47 2.22 -5.14
C ARG A 59 9.06 3.39 -4.34
N TYR A 60 9.07 4.60 -4.90
CA TYR A 60 9.54 5.81 -4.19
C TYR A 60 8.56 6.25 -3.10
N CYS A 61 7.25 6.07 -3.31
CA CYS A 61 6.24 6.30 -2.28
C CYS A 61 6.46 5.39 -1.08
N VAL A 62 6.68 4.09 -1.30
CA VAL A 62 6.99 3.14 -0.22
C VAL A 62 8.27 3.53 0.52
N LEU A 63 9.34 3.88 -0.20
CA LEU A 63 10.58 4.36 0.43
C LEU A 63 10.33 5.58 1.30
N GLY A 64 9.54 6.54 0.83
CA GLY A 64 9.20 7.72 1.60
C GLY A 64 8.35 7.40 2.84
N THR A 65 7.49 6.37 2.79
CA THR A 65 6.77 5.88 3.97
C THR A 65 7.75 5.33 5.01
N VAL A 66 8.68 4.47 4.58
CA VAL A 66 9.73 3.90 5.46
C VAL A 66 10.61 4.98 6.07
N VAL A 67 10.99 6.00 5.29
CA VAL A 67 11.77 7.13 5.80
C VAL A 67 10.96 7.95 6.80
N ASN A 68 9.70 8.28 6.51
CA ASN A 68 8.83 9.01 7.44
C ASN A 68 8.68 8.28 8.78
N LEU A 69 8.54 6.96 8.72
CA LEU A 69 8.41 6.09 9.89
C LEU A 69 9.66 6.14 10.77
N LEU A 70 10.87 6.07 10.18
CA LEU A 70 12.12 6.25 10.92
C LEU A 70 12.23 7.65 11.54
N PHE A 71 11.74 8.67 10.85
CA PHE A 71 11.71 10.04 11.38
C PHE A 71 10.82 10.19 12.62
N VAL A 72 9.68 9.49 12.72
CA VAL A 72 8.83 9.50 13.94
C VAL A 72 9.59 9.01 15.15
N LEU A 73 10.34 7.93 14.95
CA LEU A 73 10.96 7.16 16.01
C LEU A 73 12.19 7.88 16.55
N ASP A 74 12.87 8.67 15.70
CA ASP A 74 14.08 9.41 16.04
C ASP A 74 13.82 10.89 16.42
N ALA A 75 12.85 11.56 15.80
CA ALA A 75 12.64 13.01 15.97
C ALA A 75 11.63 13.35 17.09
N GLN A 76 12.13 13.64 18.29
CA GLN A 76 11.35 14.24 19.40
C GLN A 76 11.09 15.76 19.24
N THR A 77 11.49 16.39 18.14
CA THR A 77 11.54 17.86 18.04
C THR A 77 10.46 18.45 17.12
N SER A 78 9.57 19.27 17.71
CA SER A 78 8.80 20.39 17.12
C SER A 78 8.30 20.30 15.67
N LEU A 79 7.89 19.13 15.17
CA LEU A 79 7.21 19.02 13.87
C LEU A 79 5.73 19.41 13.99
N ASN A 80 5.19 19.96 12.90
CA ASN A 80 3.76 20.22 12.76
C ASN A 80 3.03 18.88 12.59
N CYS A 81 2.44 18.36 13.66
CA CYS A 81 1.74 17.07 13.70
C CYS A 81 0.79 16.84 12.51
N VAL A 82 0.01 17.88 12.17
CA VAL A 82 -0.99 17.79 11.08
C VAL A 82 -0.34 17.55 9.72
N VAL A 83 0.81 18.18 9.45
CA VAL A 83 1.50 18.03 8.17
C VAL A 83 2.11 16.63 8.08
N TRP A 84 2.73 16.19 9.16
CA TRP A 84 3.41 14.90 9.20
C TRP A 84 2.42 13.73 9.03
N VAL A 85 1.32 13.69 9.78
CA VAL A 85 0.31 12.62 9.65
C VAL A 85 -0.31 12.62 8.24
N LYS A 86 -0.49 13.79 7.62
CA LYS A 86 -0.95 13.85 6.24
C LYS A 86 0.03 13.23 5.26
N PHE A 87 1.35 13.41 5.46
CA PHE A 87 2.35 12.72 4.64
C PHE A 87 2.33 11.21 4.89
N GLU A 88 2.27 10.78 6.15
CA GLU A 88 2.21 9.37 6.51
C GLU A 88 1.01 8.65 5.87
N ILE A 89 -0.14 9.31 5.72
CA ILE A 89 -1.29 8.78 4.99
C ILE A 89 -1.08 8.91 3.47
N LEU A 90 -0.61 10.07 2.98
CA LEU A 90 -0.52 10.33 1.55
C LEU A 90 0.44 9.37 0.83
N LEU A 91 1.63 9.11 1.38
CA LEU A 91 2.64 8.29 0.71
C LEU A 91 2.20 6.84 0.44
N PRO A 92 1.73 6.04 1.44
CA PRO A 92 1.30 4.68 1.18
C PRO A 92 0.07 4.62 0.28
N TYR A 93 -0.93 5.51 0.47
CA TYR A 93 -2.13 5.54 -0.38
C TYR A 93 -1.81 5.92 -1.83
N MET A 94 -0.83 6.81 -2.06
CA MET A 94 -0.34 7.10 -3.41
C MET A 94 0.40 5.90 -4.01
N GLY A 95 1.15 5.15 -3.20
CA GLY A 95 1.78 3.89 -3.61
C GLY A 95 0.75 2.88 -4.10
N VAL A 96 -0.28 2.62 -3.29
CA VAL A 96 -1.39 1.72 -3.64
C VAL A 96 -2.11 2.19 -4.91
N LEU A 97 -2.44 3.48 -5.03
CA LEU A 97 -3.08 4.02 -6.24
C LEU A 97 -2.27 3.73 -7.52
N MET A 98 -0.94 3.86 -7.45
CA MET A 98 -0.05 3.58 -8.58
C MET A 98 0.08 2.07 -8.84
N ALA A 99 0.07 1.24 -7.80
CA ALA A 99 0.01 -0.20 -7.94
C ALA A 99 -1.29 -0.66 -8.61
N SER A 100 -2.45 -0.17 -8.18
CA SER A 100 -3.74 -0.46 -8.82
C SER A 100 -3.75 0.04 -10.27
N PHE A 101 -3.12 1.18 -10.57
CA PHE A 101 -2.97 1.64 -11.96
C PHE A 101 -2.16 0.65 -12.83
N LEU A 102 -1.08 0.04 -12.31
CA LEU A 102 -0.34 -1.01 -13.03
C LEU A 102 -1.20 -2.24 -13.32
N ILE A 103 -2.06 -2.63 -12.38
CA ILE A 103 -3.02 -3.72 -12.54
C ILE A 103 -4.00 -3.38 -13.66
N VAL A 104 -4.58 -2.17 -13.63
CA VAL A 104 -5.53 -1.69 -14.64
C VAL A 104 -4.92 -1.70 -16.05
N VAL A 105 -3.66 -1.27 -16.21
CA VAL A 105 -2.98 -1.32 -17.52
C VAL A 105 -2.86 -2.77 -18.02
N ARG A 106 -2.60 -3.73 -17.13
CA ARG A 106 -2.52 -5.16 -17.49
C ARG A 106 -3.90 -5.72 -17.84
N VAL A 107 -4.93 -5.42 -17.05
CA VAL A 107 -6.31 -5.84 -17.30
C VAL A 107 -6.80 -5.30 -18.64
N THR A 108 -6.59 -4.02 -18.91
CA THR A 108 -7.01 -3.39 -20.18
C THR A 108 -6.30 -3.98 -21.40
N ALA A 109 -5.03 -4.38 -21.26
CA ALA A 109 -4.29 -5.09 -22.29
C ALA A 109 -4.87 -6.51 -22.53
N ILE A 110 -5.21 -7.25 -21.47
CA ILE A 110 -5.82 -8.60 -21.56
C ILE A 110 -7.17 -8.54 -22.28
N TRP A 111 -8.00 -7.54 -21.95
CA TRP A 111 -9.34 -7.37 -22.51
C TRP A 111 -9.38 -6.65 -23.86
N ASN A 112 -8.24 -6.43 -24.51
CA ASN A 112 -8.13 -5.76 -25.82
C ASN A 112 -8.92 -4.44 -25.88
N ARG A 113 -8.88 -3.66 -24.79
CA ARG A 113 -9.64 -2.39 -24.63
C ARG A 113 -11.17 -2.50 -24.78
N HIS A 114 -11.78 -3.57 -24.29
CA HIS A 114 -13.24 -3.62 -24.18
C HIS A 114 -13.78 -2.43 -23.38
N PRO A 115 -14.73 -1.63 -23.91
CA PRO A 115 -15.11 -0.35 -23.33
C PRO A 115 -15.72 -0.48 -21.94
N ALA A 116 -16.44 -1.56 -21.64
CA ALA A 116 -17.00 -1.80 -20.31
C ALA A 116 -15.91 -2.00 -19.24
N VAL A 117 -14.83 -2.73 -19.58
CA VAL A 117 -13.72 -2.98 -18.65
C VAL A 117 -12.91 -1.71 -18.47
N LEU A 118 -12.70 -0.95 -19.54
CA LEU A 118 -12.04 0.35 -19.46
C LEU A 118 -12.81 1.32 -18.57
N ALA A 119 -14.13 1.44 -18.76
CA ALA A 119 -14.98 2.31 -17.95
C ALA A 119 -14.97 1.89 -16.46
N LEU A 120 -15.10 0.59 -16.19
CA LEU A 120 -15.09 0.06 -14.84
C LEU A 120 -13.74 0.27 -14.13
N SER A 121 -12.63 -0.03 -14.82
CA SER A 121 -11.28 0.19 -14.29
C SER A 121 -10.94 1.68 -14.09
N ALA A 122 -11.41 2.57 -14.96
CA ALA A 122 -11.26 4.01 -14.80
C ALA A 122 -12.08 4.52 -13.60
N ALA A 123 -13.30 4.01 -13.40
CA ALA A 123 -14.12 4.32 -12.25
C ALA A 123 -13.48 3.85 -10.93
N SER A 124 -12.86 2.66 -10.93
CA SER A 124 -12.10 2.14 -9.79
C SER A 124 -10.95 3.06 -9.37
N ILE A 125 -10.11 3.49 -10.32
CA ILE A 125 -8.98 4.40 -10.02
C ILE A 125 -9.49 5.77 -9.57
N ALA A 126 -10.55 6.29 -10.19
CA ALA A 126 -11.16 7.54 -9.77
C ALA A 126 -11.74 7.46 -8.35
N ALA A 127 -12.33 6.32 -7.98
CA ALA A 127 -12.83 6.07 -6.62
C ALA A 127 -11.68 6.03 -5.61
N GLN A 128 -10.59 5.32 -5.88
CA GLN A 128 -9.41 5.31 -5.01
C GLN A 128 -8.81 6.71 -4.83
N LEU A 129 -8.70 7.49 -5.91
CA LEU A 129 -8.22 8.87 -5.84
C LEU A 129 -9.13 9.76 -5.00
N ALA A 130 -10.46 9.62 -5.15
CA ALA A 130 -11.43 10.38 -4.35
C ALA A 130 -11.33 10.02 -2.87
N LEU A 131 -11.16 8.74 -2.54
CA LEU A 131 -10.97 8.28 -1.15
C LEU A 131 -9.65 8.73 -0.55
N LEU A 132 -8.58 8.78 -1.35
CA LEU A 132 -7.29 9.35 -0.94
C LEU A 132 -7.41 10.84 -0.60
N ILE A 133 -8.12 11.61 -1.42
CA ILE A 133 -8.36 13.03 -1.13
C ILE A 133 -9.20 13.16 0.15
N TYR A 134 -10.25 12.35 0.27
CA TYR A 134 -11.09 12.32 1.46
C TYR A 134 -10.29 12.01 2.74
N SER A 135 -9.48 10.94 2.74
CA SER A 135 -8.68 10.54 3.90
C SER A 135 -7.70 11.64 4.32
N VAL A 136 -7.04 12.32 3.38
CA VAL A 136 -6.10 13.43 3.66
C VAL A 136 -6.81 14.70 4.15
N THR A 137 -8.05 14.95 3.72
CA THR A 137 -8.83 16.12 4.15
C THR A 137 -9.41 15.94 5.55
N VAL A 138 -9.88 14.73 5.88
CA VAL A 138 -10.47 14.41 7.19
C VAL A 138 -9.39 14.20 8.25
N ALA A 139 -8.18 13.76 7.86
CA ALA A 139 -7.06 13.58 8.77
C ALA A 139 -6.74 14.87 9.53
N ALA A 140 -7.09 14.85 10.83
CA ALA A 140 -6.78 15.89 11.79
C ALA A 140 -5.93 15.28 12.91
N ALA A 141 -4.80 15.91 13.23
CA ALA A 141 -3.93 15.47 14.30
C ALA A 141 -3.84 16.55 15.38
N VAL A 142 -3.93 16.13 16.64
CA VAL A 142 -3.70 17.00 17.79
C VAL A 142 -2.49 16.48 18.56
N ARG A 143 -1.69 17.40 19.10
CA ARG A 143 -0.55 17.06 19.95
C ARG A 143 -1.08 16.48 21.26
N GLY A 144 -0.57 15.31 21.65
CA GLY A 144 -0.99 14.65 22.88
C GLY A 144 -0.74 15.51 24.13
N PRO A 145 -1.51 15.31 25.21
CA PRO A 145 -1.42 16.11 26.44
C PRO A 145 -0.04 16.04 27.12
N ASP A 146 0.73 14.99 26.84
CA ASP A 146 2.03 14.72 27.47
C ASP A 146 3.22 15.35 26.70
N GLY A 147 2.95 16.08 25.61
CA GLY A 147 3.99 16.71 24.79
C GLY A 147 4.88 15.73 24.00
N GLN A 148 4.73 14.42 24.23
CA GLN A 148 5.36 13.36 23.45
C GLN A 148 4.34 12.79 22.45
N GLY A 149 4.54 13.09 21.17
CA GLY A 149 3.80 12.45 20.07
C GLY A 149 2.58 13.21 19.54
N CYS A 150 2.18 12.82 18.33
CA CYS A 150 1.01 13.32 17.62
C CYS A 150 -0.05 12.23 17.61
N VAL A 151 -1.25 12.52 18.11
CA VAL A 151 -2.36 11.57 18.09
C VAL A 151 -3.30 11.95 16.95
N LEU A 152 -3.62 10.98 16.10
CA LEU A 152 -4.58 11.15 15.01
C LEU A 152 -5.99 11.12 15.59
N LEU A 153 -6.75 12.18 15.37
CA LEU A 153 -8.16 12.25 15.76
C LEU A 153 -9.01 11.64 14.65
N ASN A 154 -10.00 10.83 15.02
CA ASN A 154 -10.96 10.21 14.10
C ASN A 154 -10.31 9.37 12.97
N SER A 155 -9.19 8.71 13.26
CA SER A 155 -8.50 7.81 12.32
C SER A 155 -9.46 6.76 11.77
N VAL A 156 -10.21 6.08 12.65
CA VAL A 156 -11.10 4.95 12.33
C VAL A 156 -12.25 5.35 11.40
N GLU A 157 -12.95 6.45 11.68
CA GLU A 157 -14.11 6.87 10.87
C GLU A 157 -13.71 7.32 9.45
N ALA A 158 -12.49 7.85 9.30
CA ALA A 158 -11.98 8.33 8.02
C ALA A 158 -11.30 7.22 7.19
N SER A 159 -10.57 6.31 7.85
CA SER A 159 -9.74 5.30 7.19
C SER A 159 -10.50 4.02 6.84
N LEU A 160 -11.46 3.60 7.68
CA LEU A 160 -12.21 2.35 7.48
C LEU A 160 -12.99 2.30 6.16
N PRO A 161 -13.78 3.33 5.77
CA PRO A 161 -14.45 3.30 4.47
C PRO A 161 -13.46 3.36 3.30
N ALA A 162 -12.32 4.05 3.47
CA ALA A 162 -11.29 4.14 2.44
C ALA A 162 -10.60 2.78 2.23
N LEU A 163 -10.18 2.12 3.30
CA LEU A 163 -9.51 0.82 3.27
C LEU A 163 -10.43 -0.30 2.77
N ALA A 164 -11.67 -0.34 3.26
CA ALA A 164 -12.65 -1.33 2.80
C ALA A 164 -12.96 -1.17 1.30
N ALA A 165 -13.06 0.08 0.82
CA ALA A 165 -13.29 0.35 -0.59
C ALA A 165 -12.05 0.04 -1.45
N THR A 166 -10.84 0.36 -1.00
CA THR A 166 -9.59 -0.02 -1.67
C THR A 166 -9.49 -1.54 -1.82
N PHE A 167 -9.69 -2.28 -0.74
CA PHE A 167 -9.72 -3.75 -0.75
C PHE A 167 -10.77 -4.29 -1.75
N ALA A 168 -11.99 -3.75 -1.73
CA ALA A 168 -13.04 -4.16 -2.66
C ALA A 168 -12.66 -3.89 -4.12
N ILE A 169 -11.98 -2.76 -4.39
CA ILE A 169 -11.51 -2.40 -5.72
C ILE A 169 -10.39 -3.34 -6.17
N ASP A 170 -9.40 -3.63 -5.32
CA ASP A 170 -8.29 -4.50 -5.69
C ASP A 170 -8.75 -5.94 -5.88
N ALA A 171 -9.68 -6.43 -5.04
CA ALA A 171 -10.36 -7.71 -5.24
C ALA A 171 -11.14 -7.75 -6.56
N LEU A 172 -11.87 -6.69 -6.90
CA LEU A 172 -12.59 -6.58 -8.18
C LEU A 172 -11.62 -6.60 -9.37
N LEU A 173 -10.52 -5.84 -9.32
CA LEU A 173 -9.51 -5.81 -10.37
C LEU A 173 -8.84 -7.18 -10.56
N LEU A 174 -8.59 -7.90 -9.46
CA LEU A 174 -8.12 -9.27 -9.46
C LEU A 174 -9.09 -10.23 -10.16
N VAL A 175 -10.38 -10.14 -9.82
CA VAL A 175 -11.42 -10.97 -10.45
C VAL A 175 -11.51 -10.67 -11.94
N LEU A 176 -11.46 -9.41 -12.36
CA LEU A 176 -11.46 -9.04 -13.79
C LEU A 176 -10.24 -9.57 -14.53
N MET A 177 -9.07 -9.59 -13.88
CA MET A 177 -7.87 -10.19 -14.44
C MET A 177 -8.05 -11.70 -14.62
N LEU A 178 -8.58 -12.38 -13.60
CA LEU A 178 -8.83 -13.82 -13.61
C LEU A 178 -9.85 -14.20 -14.70
N VAL A 179 -10.98 -13.50 -14.75
CA VAL A 179 -12.04 -13.72 -15.75
C VAL A 179 -11.53 -13.43 -17.16
N GLY A 180 -10.79 -12.33 -17.35
CA GLY A 180 -10.18 -12.01 -18.65
C GLY A 180 -9.21 -13.08 -19.14
N LEU A 181 -8.46 -13.68 -18.22
CA LEU A 181 -7.53 -14.76 -18.52
C LEU A 181 -8.26 -16.08 -18.84
N LEU A 182 -9.29 -16.44 -18.06
CA LEU A 182 -10.09 -17.64 -18.27
C LEU A 182 -10.86 -17.60 -19.60
N THR A 183 -11.41 -16.44 -19.94
CA THR A 183 -12.16 -16.25 -21.20
C THR A 183 -11.27 -16.36 -22.44
N ARG A 184 -9.98 -16.04 -22.30
CA ARG A 184 -8.98 -16.13 -23.39
C ARG A 184 -8.14 -17.39 -23.37
N LYS A 185 -8.38 -18.30 -22.42
CA LYS A 185 -7.67 -19.58 -22.30
C LYS A 185 -7.84 -20.44 -23.56
N ASP A 186 -8.97 -20.34 -24.23
CA ASP A 186 -9.27 -21.13 -25.43
C ASP A 186 -8.53 -20.63 -26.68
N THR A 187 -8.04 -19.39 -26.68
CA THR A 187 -7.36 -18.76 -27.83
C THR A 187 -5.85 -18.60 -27.62
N CYS A 188 -5.38 -18.61 -26.37
CA CYS A 188 -3.99 -18.36 -26.02
C CYS A 188 -3.31 -19.65 -25.58
N GLY A 189 -2.32 -20.13 -26.35
CA GLY A 189 -1.63 -21.40 -26.10
C GLY A 189 -1.11 -21.57 -24.67
N PHE A 190 -1.05 -22.82 -24.22
CA PHE A 190 -0.75 -23.25 -22.85
C PHE A 190 0.51 -22.61 -22.22
N GLY A 191 1.52 -22.27 -23.04
CA GLY A 191 2.79 -21.69 -22.58
C GLY A 191 2.70 -20.24 -22.09
N PHE A 192 2.01 -19.35 -22.83
CA PHE A 192 1.83 -17.96 -22.43
C PHE A 192 0.92 -17.84 -21.20
N TRP A 193 -0.10 -18.71 -21.13
CA TRP A 193 -0.99 -18.86 -19.99
C TRP A 193 -0.23 -19.27 -18.72
N THR A 194 0.62 -20.30 -18.78
CA THR A 194 1.35 -20.78 -17.60
C THR A 194 2.35 -19.74 -17.08
N PHE A 195 2.99 -18.97 -17.98
CA PHE A 195 3.96 -17.95 -17.63
C PHE A 195 3.31 -16.75 -16.91
N LEU A 196 2.22 -16.20 -17.46
CA LEU A 196 1.49 -15.11 -16.81
C LEU A 196 0.83 -15.55 -15.49
N TRP A 197 0.34 -16.78 -15.43
CA TRP A 197 -0.37 -17.28 -14.26
C TRP A 197 0.56 -17.49 -13.06
N LYS A 198 1.76 -18.05 -13.28
CA LYS A 198 2.71 -18.32 -12.19
C LYS A 198 3.39 -17.07 -11.64
N GLN A 199 3.80 -16.14 -12.49
CA GLN A 199 4.72 -15.08 -12.05
C GLN A 199 4.00 -13.85 -11.47
N ASN A 200 2.78 -13.58 -11.92
CA ASN A 200 2.12 -12.30 -11.65
C ASN A 200 0.81 -12.48 -10.86
N LEU A 201 0.02 -13.49 -11.20
CA LEU A 201 -1.30 -13.68 -10.60
C LEU A 201 -1.21 -14.28 -9.18
N VAL A 202 -0.26 -15.17 -8.94
CA VAL A 202 -0.01 -15.72 -7.59
C VAL A 202 0.42 -14.61 -6.63
N TRP A 203 1.30 -13.71 -7.09
CA TRP A 203 1.76 -12.59 -6.29
C TRP A 203 0.64 -11.59 -6.01
N LEU A 204 -0.19 -11.31 -7.02
CA LEU A 204 -1.34 -10.42 -6.87
C LEU A 204 -2.39 -10.99 -5.92
N ALA A 205 -2.67 -12.30 -6.02
CA ALA A 205 -3.60 -12.98 -5.11
C ALA A 205 -3.05 -13.03 -3.68
N LEU A 206 -1.74 -13.21 -3.53
CA LEU A 206 -1.07 -13.15 -2.23
C LEU A 206 -1.15 -11.74 -1.62
N ALA A 207 -0.95 -10.70 -2.43
CA ALA A 207 -1.07 -9.30 -1.99
C ALA A 207 -2.48 -9.00 -1.46
N THR A 208 -3.53 -9.32 -2.21
CA THR A 208 -4.91 -9.09 -1.72
C THR A 208 -5.31 -10.01 -0.57
N ALA A 209 -4.72 -11.21 -0.46
CA ALA A 209 -4.91 -12.04 0.72
C ALA A 209 -4.25 -11.43 1.97
N ALA A 210 -3.16 -10.67 1.81
CA ALA A 210 -2.48 -9.97 2.89
C ALA A 210 -3.26 -8.74 3.40
N GLU A 211 -4.16 -8.17 2.58
CA GLU A 211 -5.04 -7.06 2.98
C GLU A 211 -6.25 -7.51 3.83
N LEU A 212 -6.67 -8.78 3.72
CA LEU A 212 -7.80 -9.32 4.46
C LEU A 212 -7.65 -9.18 5.99
N PRO A 213 -6.50 -9.56 6.60
CA PRO A 213 -6.23 -9.32 8.01
C PRO A 213 -6.37 -7.84 8.40
N THR A 214 -5.81 -6.93 7.61
CA THR A 214 -5.80 -5.48 7.89
C THR A 214 -7.23 -4.94 8.00
N VAL A 215 -8.10 -5.28 7.04
CA VAL A 215 -9.51 -4.84 7.07
C VAL A 215 -10.27 -5.46 8.24
N THR A 216 -10.06 -6.75 8.53
CA THR A 216 -10.74 -7.42 9.65
C THR A 216 -10.32 -6.86 11.00
N LEU A 217 -9.04 -6.58 11.20
CA LEU A 217 -8.50 -6.05 12.45
C LEU A 217 -8.96 -4.60 12.69
N LEU A 218 -9.02 -3.80 11.64
CA LEU A 218 -9.57 -2.43 11.72
C LEU A 218 -11.06 -2.44 12.05
N SER A 219 -11.83 -3.40 11.52
CA SER A 219 -13.25 -3.56 11.85
C SER A 219 -13.51 -3.95 13.31
N LEU A 220 -12.50 -4.52 13.98
CA LEU A 220 -12.57 -4.93 15.38
C LEU A 220 -12.11 -3.83 16.37
N ASP A 221 -11.72 -2.64 15.89
CA ASP A 221 -11.25 -1.51 16.73
C ASP A 221 -10.10 -1.90 17.68
N LEU A 222 -9.21 -2.78 17.21
CA LEU A 222 -8.05 -3.25 17.96
C LEU A 222 -6.87 -2.30 17.76
N ASN A 223 -6.67 -1.39 18.73
CA ASN A 223 -5.47 -0.60 19.05
C ASN A 223 -4.49 -0.28 17.87
N ASP A 224 -4.30 1.01 17.56
CA ASP A 224 -3.50 1.52 16.42
C ASP A 224 -2.13 0.82 16.19
N ALA A 225 -1.48 0.35 17.26
CA ALA A 225 -0.20 -0.36 17.17
C ALA A 225 -0.24 -1.67 16.37
N ILE A 226 -1.35 -2.41 16.42
CA ILE A 226 -1.50 -3.68 15.69
C ILE A 226 -1.74 -3.40 14.21
N HIS A 227 -2.49 -2.35 13.90
CA HIS A 227 -2.70 -1.88 12.53
C HIS A 227 -1.36 -1.54 11.86
N GLN A 228 -0.48 -0.83 12.56
CA GLN A 228 0.84 -0.46 12.05
C GLN A 228 1.73 -1.68 11.75
N LEU A 229 1.68 -2.71 12.60
CA LEU A 229 2.41 -3.97 12.38
C LEU A 229 1.95 -4.74 11.12
N PHE A 230 0.65 -4.71 10.82
CA PHE A 230 0.07 -5.40 9.66
C PHE A 230 0.22 -4.60 8.36
N GLN A 231 0.37 -3.28 8.44
CA GLN A 231 0.65 -2.44 7.29
C GLN A 231 2.07 -2.66 6.73
N THR A 232 3.02 -3.08 7.57
CA THR A 232 4.41 -3.32 7.16
C THR A 232 4.55 -4.40 6.08
N PRO A 233 4.01 -5.63 6.23
CA PRO A 233 4.10 -6.65 5.19
C PRO A 233 3.34 -6.26 3.91
N GLU A 234 2.21 -5.56 4.02
CA GLU A 234 1.43 -5.07 2.87
C GLU A 234 2.28 -4.15 1.98
N VAL A 235 2.94 -3.17 2.61
CA VAL A 235 3.82 -2.20 1.95
C VAL A 235 5.06 -2.86 1.32
N ILE A 236 5.54 -3.98 1.85
CA ILE A 236 6.68 -4.73 1.29
C ILE A 236 6.26 -5.58 0.07
N ILE A 237 5.00 -5.99 -0.02
CA ILE A 237 4.49 -6.84 -1.11
C ILE A 237 4.14 -6.03 -2.37
N LEU A 238 3.79 -4.75 -2.21
CA LEU A 238 3.45 -3.76 -3.24
C LEU A 238 4.64 -3.34 -4.12
#